data_AF-A0A6J6CK71-F1
#
_entry.id   AF-A0A6J6CK71-F1
#
_cell.length_a   1.000
_cell.length_b   1.000
_cell.length_c   1.000
_cell.angle_alpha   90.00
_cell.angle_beta   90.00
_cell.angle_gamma   90.00
#
_symmetry.space_group_name_H-M   'P 1'
#
loop_
_entity.id
_entity.type
_entity.pdbx_description
1 polymer ?
#
loop_
_entity_poly.entity_id
_entity_poly.type
_entity_poly.pdbx_seq_one_letter_code
_entity_poly.pdbx_strand_id
1 'polypeptide(L)'
;MIVEGVAKPDLKKGPGHYPGTPLPGQAGNSAIAGHRTTYGAPFNRIDELVPGDEIKVATPQGEFTYLVIPAPGQTTQAWYTVSPAQVEVLANMGDNRITLTACHPKYSAKQRIVVHGVLKTPTAAAAPVVATAPSPPTPDKASAQFDEGQAGDSKALTTSLLFGAAAAAVALAAWLLGKFLRKWPIYVLATPAILVLIWFGYVYMDRYLPTL
;
A
#
# COMPACT_ATOMS: atom_id res chain seq x y z
N MET A 1 1.45 -7.27 11.05
CA MET A 1 1.41 -8.42 10.13
C MET A 1 1.76 -7.90 8.74
N ILE A 2 2.59 -8.62 7.99
CA ILE A 2 2.87 -8.34 6.58
C ILE A 2 1.95 -9.22 5.73
N VAL A 3 1.33 -8.66 4.71
CA VAL A 3 0.47 -9.39 3.76
C VAL A 3 1.22 -9.70 2.47
N GLU A 4 0.77 -10.68 1.71
CA GLU A 4 1.29 -10.93 0.36
C GLU A 4 0.54 -10.04 -0.63
N GLY A 5 1.28 -9.33 -1.49
CA GLY A 5 0.72 -8.41 -2.47
C GLY A 5 0.87 -6.94 -2.09
N VAL A 6 0.98 -6.09 -3.11
CA VAL A 6 1.16 -4.62 -2.98
C VAL A 6 0.04 -3.83 -3.66
N ALA A 7 -1.06 -4.48 -4.01
CA ALA A 7 -2.22 -3.79 -4.54
C ALA A 7 -2.93 -3.02 -3.43
N LYS A 8 -3.72 -2.01 -3.81
CA LYS A 8 -4.54 -1.21 -2.88
C LYS A 8 -5.30 -2.04 -1.82
N PRO A 9 -6.06 -3.10 -2.14
CA PRO A 9 -6.79 -3.86 -1.12
C PRO A 9 -5.89 -4.59 -0.12
N ASP A 10 -4.63 -4.84 -0.48
CA ASP A 10 -3.65 -5.52 0.37
C ASP A 10 -3.01 -4.52 1.33
N LEU A 11 -2.55 -3.38 0.80
CA LEU A 11 -1.90 -2.34 1.60
C LEU A 11 -2.83 -1.65 2.61
N LYS A 12 -4.15 -1.70 2.39
CA LYS A 12 -5.15 -1.29 3.41
C LYS A 12 -5.10 -2.15 4.68
N LYS A 13 -4.58 -3.38 4.61
CA LYS A 13 -4.49 -4.33 5.73
C LYS A 13 -3.16 -4.21 6.50
N GLY A 14 -2.15 -3.60 5.90
CA GLY A 14 -0.81 -3.44 6.47
C GLY A 14 0.29 -3.40 5.41
N PRO A 15 1.57 -3.48 5.81
CA PRO A 15 2.67 -3.62 4.85
C PRO A 15 2.50 -4.86 3.97
N GLY A 16 2.80 -4.73 2.68
CA GLY A 16 2.66 -5.78 1.68
C GLY A 16 4.01 -6.22 1.11
N HIS A 17 4.24 -7.52 1.00
CA HIS A 17 5.39 -8.09 0.29
C HIS A 17 5.17 -8.01 -1.22
N TYR A 18 6.22 -7.64 -1.97
CA TYR A 18 6.16 -7.59 -3.43
C TYR A 18 6.14 -9.00 -4.03
N PRO A 19 5.10 -9.36 -4.80
CA PRO A 19 5.08 -10.64 -5.49
C PRO A 19 6.28 -10.77 -6.43
N GLY A 20 6.93 -11.93 -6.42
CA GLY A 20 8.11 -12.20 -7.23
C GLY A 20 9.45 -11.81 -6.60
N THR A 21 9.44 -11.14 -5.44
CA THR A 21 10.66 -11.01 -4.61
C THR A 21 10.80 -12.19 -3.63
N PRO A 22 12.03 -12.57 -3.22
CA PRO A 22 12.24 -13.57 -2.18
C PRO A 22 11.55 -13.19 -0.85
N LEU A 23 11.11 -14.18 -0.08
CA LEU A 23 10.57 -13.92 1.25
C LEU A 23 11.68 -13.46 2.22
N PRO A 24 11.35 -12.74 3.30
CA PRO A 24 12.33 -12.38 4.31
C PRO A 24 13.06 -13.61 4.84
N GLY A 25 14.39 -13.51 4.95
CA GLY A 25 15.30 -14.59 5.31
C GLY A 25 15.82 -15.41 4.12
N GLN A 26 15.19 -15.33 2.95
CA GLN A 26 15.67 -16.02 1.75
C GLN A 26 16.79 -15.24 1.04
N ALA A 27 17.51 -15.94 0.17
CA ALA A 27 18.59 -15.33 -0.60
C ALA A 27 18.06 -14.32 -1.63
N GLY A 28 18.74 -13.17 -1.75
CA GLY A 28 18.34 -12.07 -2.64
C GLY A 28 17.67 -10.90 -1.92
N ASN A 29 16.78 -10.19 -2.60
CA ASN A 29 16.19 -8.94 -2.11
C ASN A 29 14.69 -9.10 -1.80
N SER A 30 14.33 -9.23 -0.52
CA SER A 30 12.92 -9.24 -0.10
C SER A 30 12.38 -7.82 -0.05
N ALA A 31 11.33 -7.50 -0.83
CA ALA A 31 10.80 -6.14 -0.85
C ALA A 31 9.44 -6.04 -0.15
N ILE A 32 9.25 -4.93 0.58
CA ILE A 32 8.00 -4.64 1.30
C ILE A 32 7.56 -3.21 0.99
N ALA A 33 6.30 -3.05 0.60
CA ALA A 33 5.62 -1.76 0.48
C ALA A 33 4.83 -1.44 1.74
N GLY A 34 4.70 -0.17 2.07
CA GLY A 34 3.84 0.28 3.16
C GLY A 34 3.39 1.72 2.97
N HIS A 35 2.18 2.03 3.46
CA HIS A 35 1.68 3.39 3.41
C HIS A 35 2.51 4.33 4.30
N ARG A 36 2.73 5.54 3.79
CA ARG A 36 3.42 6.61 4.54
C ARG A 36 2.46 7.52 5.32
N THR A 37 1.20 7.64 4.89
CA THR A 37 0.26 8.64 5.45
C THR A 37 -1.11 8.08 5.79
N THR A 38 -1.53 6.99 5.14
CA THR A 38 -2.86 6.40 5.26
C THR A 38 -2.83 5.03 5.95
N TYR A 39 -4.00 4.52 6.34
CA TYR A 39 -4.19 3.15 6.84
C TYR A 39 -3.21 2.73 7.95
N GLY A 40 -3.11 3.56 9.00
CA GLY A 40 -2.16 3.36 10.11
C GLY A 40 -0.71 3.77 9.80
N ALA A 41 -0.40 4.04 8.52
CA ALA A 41 0.84 4.62 8.04
C ALA A 41 2.11 3.92 8.58
N PRO A 42 2.26 2.60 8.38
CA PRO A 42 3.35 1.83 8.98
C PRO A 42 4.74 2.36 8.64
N PHE A 43 4.90 3.03 7.50
CA PHE A 43 6.16 3.63 7.05
C PHE A 43 6.16 5.17 7.13
N ASN A 44 5.34 5.79 7.99
CA ASN A 44 5.29 7.26 8.13
C ASN A 44 6.63 7.92 8.40
N ARG A 45 7.47 7.23 9.18
CA ARG A 45 8.77 7.70 9.69
C ARG A 45 9.95 6.94 9.05
N ILE A 46 9.74 6.33 7.88
CA ILE A 46 10.79 5.61 7.16
C ILE A 46 12.00 6.50 6.83
N ASP A 47 11.79 7.82 6.72
CA ASP A 47 12.82 8.85 6.52
C ASP A 47 13.67 9.14 7.75
N GLU A 48 13.34 8.58 8.92
CA GLU A 48 14.12 8.72 10.14
C GLU A 48 15.10 7.56 10.36
N LEU A 49 15.01 6.50 9.56
CA LEU A 49 15.96 5.39 9.61
C LEU A 49 17.36 5.89 9.24
N VAL A 50 18.34 5.45 10.01
CA VAL A 50 19.76 5.73 9.78
C VAL A 50 20.55 4.44 9.59
N PRO A 51 21.71 4.50 8.91
CA PRO A 51 22.57 3.33 8.77
C PRO A 51 22.93 2.73 10.13
N GLY A 52 22.77 1.41 10.26
CA GLY A 52 22.99 0.66 11.50
C GLY A 52 21.71 0.31 12.27
N ASP A 53 20.57 0.92 11.95
CA ASP A 53 19.29 0.55 12.55
C ASP A 53 18.91 -0.91 12.23
N GLU A 54 18.19 -1.58 13.12
CA GLU A 54 17.75 -2.96 12.94
C GLU A 54 16.30 -3.05 12.46
N ILE A 55 16.07 -3.77 11.35
CA ILE A 55 14.75 -4.19 10.88
C ILE A 55 14.59 -5.67 11.23
N LYS A 56 13.68 -5.99 12.14
CA LYS A 56 13.40 -7.38 12.56
C LYS A 56 12.12 -7.87 11.90
N VAL A 57 12.20 -9.01 11.22
CA VAL A 57 11.08 -9.63 10.52
C VAL A 57 10.88 -11.04 11.03
N ALA A 58 9.71 -11.29 11.62
CA ALA A 58 9.30 -12.61 12.05
C ALA A 58 8.47 -13.29 10.94
N THR A 59 8.84 -14.53 10.64
CA THR A 59 8.18 -15.39 9.65
C THR A 59 7.94 -16.78 10.27
N PRO A 60 7.11 -17.63 9.64
CA PRO A 60 7.02 -19.04 10.05
C PRO A 60 8.36 -19.79 10.02
N GLN A 61 9.34 -19.31 9.24
CA GLN A 61 10.67 -19.89 9.10
C GLN A 61 11.66 -19.41 10.17
N GLY A 62 11.31 -18.35 10.92
CA GLY A 62 12.15 -17.78 11.97
C GLY A 62 12.15 -16.24 11.96
N GLU A 63 12.98 -15.68 12.84
CA GLU A 63 13.20 -14.24 12.94
C GLU A 63 14.50 -13.83 12.23
N PHE A 64 14.41 -12.81 11.39
CA PHE A 64 15.52 -12.30 10.61
C PHE A 64 15.76 -10.83 10.96
N THR A 65 17.00 -10.50 11.30
CA THR A 65 17.42 -9.11 11.57
C THR A 65 18.20 -8.57 10.39
N TYR A 66 17.78 -7.45 9.84
CA TYR A 66 18.50 -6.72 8.79
C TYR A 66 19.08 -5.44 9.38
N LEU A 67 20.30 -5.10 9.00
CA LEU A 67 20.93 -3.82 9.34
C LEU A 67 20.71 -2.84 8.19
N VAL A 68 20.08 -1.71 8.49
CA VAL A 68 19.88 -0.60 7.56
C VAL A 68 21.24 -0.12 7.05
N ILE A 69 21.37 0.07 5.73
CA ILE A 69 22.60 0.52 5.08
C ILE A 69 22.44 1.95 4.55
N PRO A 70 23.55 2.66 4.27
CA PRO A 70 23.49 3.96 3.61
C PRO A 70 22.82 3.87 2.24
N ALA A 71 22.08 4.91 1.88
CA ALA A 71 21.56 5.09 0.53
C ALA A 71 22.71 5.18 -0.49
N PRO A 72 22.47 4.85 -1.77
CA PRO A 72 23.49 4.92 -2.80
C PRO A 72 24.20 6.29 -2.84
N GLY A 73 25.53 6.29 -2.72
CA GLY A 73 26.33 7.51 -2.71
C GLY A 73 26.25 8.35 -1.43
N GLN A 74 25.62 7.83 -0.37
CA GLN A 74 25.52 8.48 0.94
C GLN A 74 26.33 7.73 2.00
N THR A 75 26.66 8.43 3.08
CA THR A 75 27.37 7.84 4.24
C THR A 75 26.48 7.78 5.48
N THR A 76 25.68 8.82 5.73
CA THR A 76 24.89 8.98 6.97
C THR A 76 23.39 8.85 6.77
N GLN A 77 22.91 8.93 5.53
CA GLN A 77 21.49 8.85 5.20
C GLN A 77 21.16 7.46 4.65
N ALA A 78 20.12 6.82 5.17
CA ALA A 78 19.71 5.47 4.74
C ALA A 78 18.67 5.46 3.60
N TRP A 79 17.94 6.57 3.44
CA TRP A 79 16.85 6.65 2.47
C TRP A 79 17.22 7.49 1.26
N TYR A 80 16.58 7.20 0.13
CA TYR A 80 16.62 8.01 -1.08
C TYR A 80 15.28 7.93 -1.80
N THR A 81 15.12 8.70 -2.87
CA THR A 81 13.87 8.70 -3.65
C THR A 81 14.10 8.25 -5.08
N VAL A 82 13.12 7.55 -5.63
CA VAL A 82 13.08 7.10 -7.02
C VAL A 82 11.74 7.43 -7.65
N SER A 83 11.68 7.37 -8.99
CA SER A 83 10.41 7.45 -9.69
C SER A 83 9.57 6.19 -9.45
N PRO A 84 8.23 6.26 -9.51
CA PRO A 84 7.38 5.06 -9.40
C PRO A 84 7.54 4.05 -10.54
N ALA A 85 8.33 4.34 -11.56
CA ALA A 85 8.61 3.40 -12.67
C ALA A 85 9.97 2.69 -12.50
N GLN A 86 10.78 3.07 -11.50
CA GLN A 86 12.14 2.57 -11.33
C GLN A 86 12.15 1.31 -10.47
N VAL A 87 11.79 0.19 -11.09
CA VAL A 87 11.56 -1.11 -10.44
C VAL A 87 12.86 -1.86 -10.15
N GLU A 88 13.98 -1.37 -10.68
CA GLU A 88 15.32 -1.94 -10.50
C GLU A 88 15.75 -1.92 -9.03
N VAL A 89 15.15 -1.07 -8.19
CA VAL A 89 15.38 -1.07 -6.73
C VAL A 89 14.93 -2.37 -6.04
N LEU A 90 14.07 -3.15 -6.69
CA LEU A 90 13.57 -4.45 -6.22
C LEU A 90 14.44 -5.62 -6.70
N ALA A 91 15.37 -5.37 -7.64
CA ALA A 91 16.20 -6.42 -8.21
C ALA A 91 17.12 -7.06 -7.16
N ASN A 92 17.58 -8.27 -7.47
CA ASN A 92 18.62 -8.92 -6.69
C ASN A 92 19.95 -8.17 -6.87
N MET A 93 20.59 -7.81 -5.76
CA MET A 93 21.81 -6.99 -5.71
C MET A 93 23.07 -7.83 -5.35
N GLY A 94 22.95 -9.16 -5.31
CA GLY A 94 24.05 -10.07 -5.02
C GLY A 94 24.26 -10.39 -3.53
N ASP A 95 23.42 -9.86 -2.64
CA ASP A 95 23.41 -10.14 -1.21
C ASP A 95 21.99 -10.44 -0.70
N ASN A 96 21.90 -10.81 0.58
CA ASN A 96 20.62 -11.04 1.26
C ASN A 96 20.17 -9.73 1.89
N ARG A 97 19.16 -9.08 1.31
CA ARG A 97 18.70 -7.78 1.75
C ARG A 97 17.18 -7.69 1.83
N ILE A 98 16.72 -6.66 2.53
CA ILE A 98 15.35 -6.21 2.56
C ILE A 98 15.27 -4.80 1.96
N THR A 99 14.24 -4.53 1.17
CA THR A 99 13.96 -3.22 0.59
C THR A 99 12.59 -2.73 1.05
N LEU A 100 12.56 -1.61 1.76
CA LEU A 100 11.32 -0.97 2.20
C LEU A 100 10.98 0.18 1.27
N THR A 101 9.71 0.28 0.86
CA THR A 101 9.25 1.32 -0.08
C THR A 101 7.95 1.97 0.40
N ALA A 102 7.83 3.29 0.20
CA ALA A 102 6.62 4.04 0.51
C ALA A 102 6.47 5.27 -0.41
N CYS A 103 5.29 5.92 -0.43
CA CYS A 103 5.09 7.18 -1.15
C CYS A 103 5.97 8.33 -0.63
N HIS A 104 6.36 9.23 -1.54
CA HIS A 104 7.11 10.44 -1.20
C HIS A 104 6.77 11.62 -2.13
N PRO A 105 6.78 12.88 -1.63
CA PRO A 105 6.82 13.29 -0.22
C PRO A 105 5.56 12.89 0.56
N LYS A 106 5.45 13.23 1.86
CA LYS A 106 4.21 12.95 2.62
C LYS A 106 3.03 13.60 1.90
N TYR A 107 1.90 12.90 1.83
CA TYR A 107 0.68 13.32 1.13
C TYR A 107 0.88 13.50 -0.39
N SER A 108 1.75 12.69 -0.98
CA SER A 108 2.01 12.65 -2.41
C SER A 108 2.57 11.30 -2.85
N ALA A 109 2.03 10.75 -3.93
CA ALA A 109 2.54 9.54 -4.57
C ALA A 109 3.50 9.80 -5.75
N LYS A 110 4.03 11.03 -5.90
CA LYS A 110 4.91 11.45 -7.01
C LYS A 110 6.20 10.63 -7.11
N GLN A 111 6.78 10.26 -5.99
CA GLN A 111 8.01 9.48 -5.90
C GLN A 111 7.82 8.33 -4.91
N ARG A 112 8.82 7.46 -4.83
CA ARG A 112 8.93 6.44 -3.79
C ARG A 112 10.16 6.73 -2.95
N ILE A 113 10.00 6.70 -1.62
CA ILE A 113 11.12 6.65 -0.69
C ILE A 113 11.53 5.18 -0.52
N VAL A 114 12.84 4.93 -0.56
CA VAL A 114 13.43 3.59 -0.52
C VAL A 114 14.47 3.53 0.58
N VAL A 115 14.44 2.46 1.38
CA VAL A 115 15.47 2.11 2.36
C VAL A 115 15.89 0.66 2.14
N HIS A 116 17.19 0.39 2.22
CA HIS A 116 17.73 -0.96 2.17
C HIS A 116 18.28 -1.38 3.52
N GLY A 117 18.19 -2.67 3.83
CA GLY A 117 18.94 -3.29 4.92
C GLY A 117 19.51 -4.64 4.51
N VAL A 118 20.72 -4.97 4.94
CA VAL A 118 21.36 -6.26 4.66
C VAL A 118 21.18 -7.20 5.83
N LEU A 119 20.97 -8.49 5.55
CA LEU A 119 20.76 -9.50 6.59
C LEU A 119 21.98 -9.52 7.51
N LYS A 120 21.77 -9.26 8.80
CA LYS A 120 22.77 -9.47 9.85
C LYS A 120 23.04 -10.97 9.87
N THR A 121 24.31 -11.36 9.70
CA THR A 121 24.77 -12.75 9.52
C THR A 121 23.91 -13.75 10.31
N PRO A 122 23.41 -14.84 9.68
CA PRO A 122 22.48 -15.74 10.35
C PRO A 122 23.14 -16.37 11.58
N THR A 123 22.43 -16.40 12.72
CA THR A 123 22.60 -17.52 13.65
C THR A 123 22.32 -18.78 12.83
N ALA A 124 23.33 -19.62 12.63
CA ALA A 124 23.34 -20.73 11.69
C ALA A 124 22.08 -21.60 11.75
N ALA A 125 21.19 -21.48 10.76
CA ALA A 125 20.18 -22.46 10.40
C ALA A 125 19.54 -22.16 9.04
N ALA A 126 20.36 -22.06 7.99
CA ALA A 126 19.93 -22.40 6.63
C ALA A 126 21.19 -22.72 5.83
N ALA A 127 21.48 -24.02 5.68
CA ALA A 127 22.48 -24.47 4.72
C ALA A 127 22.16 -23.87 3.33
N PRO A 128 23.18 -23.62 2.49
CA PRO A 128 22.96 -23.11 1.16
C PRO A 128 22.26 -24.21 0.34
N VAL A 129 20.94 -24.17 0.28
CA VAL A 129 20.25 -24.76 -0.87
C VAL A 129 20.72 -23.92 -2.04
N VAL A 130 21.60 -24.52 -2.83
CA VAL A 130 21.91 -24.13 -4.20
C VAL A 130 20.57 -24.12 -4.93
N ALA A 131 19.85 -23.00 -4.83
CA ALA A 131 18.76 -22.67 -5.70
C ALA A 131 19.42 -22.26 -7.01
N THR A 132 19.48 -23.21 -7.93
CA THR A 132 19.68 -22.94 -9.35
C THR A 132 18.85 -21.70 -9.69
N ALA A 133 19.53 -20.61 -10.05
CA ALA A 133 18.87 -19.38 -10.43
C ALA A 133 17.77 -19.72 -11.43
N PRO A 134 16.48 -19.42 -11.16
CA PRO A 134 15.51 -19.52 -12.22
C PRO A 134 15.99 -18.62 -13.35
N SER A 135 16.05 -19.19 -14.55
CA SER A 135 16.31 -18.43 -15.77
C SER A 135 15.44 -17.17 -15.78
N PRO A 136 15.95 -16.03 -16.30
CA PRO A 136 15.20 -14.80 -16.30
C PRO A 136 13.81 -15.07 -16.88
N PRO A 137 12.72 -14.79 -16.14
CA PRO A 137 11.40 -14.95 -16.70
C PRO A 137 11.31 -14.04 -17.92
N THR A 138 10.93 -14.64 -19.04
CA THR A 138 10.48 -13.92 -20.23
C THR A 138 9.48 -12.86 -19.78
N PRO A 139 9.57 -11.60 -20.23
CA PRO A 139 8.74 -10.51 -19.74
C PRO A 139 7.31 -10.63 -20.29
N ASP A 140 6.59 -11.65 -19.86
CA ASP A 140 5.15 -11.75 -20.03
C ASP A 140 4.47 -11.29 -18.74
N LYS A 141 4.27 -9.97 -18.70
CA LYS A 141 3.14 -9.27 -18.05
C LYS A 141 2.67 -9.84 -16.70
N ALA A 142 3.56 -9.90 -15.72
CA ALA A 142 3.18 -9.64 -14.34
C ALA A 142 3.82 -8.30 -13.98
N SER A 143 2.98 -7.27 -13.90
CA SER A 143 3.33 -5.88 -13.65
C SER A 143 4.11 -5.73 -12.34
N ALA A 144 5.44 -5.78 -12.43
CA ALA A 144 6.36 -5.29 -11.40
C ALA A 144 6.31 -3.74 -11.29
N GLN A 145 5.21 -3.12 -11.71
CA GLN A 145 4.96 -1.70 -11.59
C GLN A 145 4.59 -1.43 -10.13
N PHE A 146 4.97 -0.27 -9.58
CA PHE A 146 4.46 0.20 -8.30
C PHE A 146 2.96 0.48 -8.44
N ASP A 147 2.16 -0.57 -8.50
CA ASP A 147 0.75 -0.54 -8.86
C ASP A 147 -0.08 -0.27 -7.60
N GLU A 148 0.21 0.86 -6.96
CA GLU A 148 -0.75 1.53 -6.09
C GLU A 148 -1.87 2.11 -6.96
N GLY A 149 -2.63 1.24 -7.65
CA GLY A 149 -3.69 1.54 -8.63
C GLY A 149 -3.89 3.03 -8.90
N GLN A 150 -3.02 3.65 -9.68
CA GLN A 150 -3.13 5.10 -9.96
C GLN A 150 -4.35 5.42 -10.84
N ALA A 151 -4.95 4.41 -11.46
CA ALA A 151 -6.23 4.54 -12.13
C ALA A 151 -7.36 4.45 -11.09
N GLY A 152 -7.85 5.61 -10.61
CA GLY A 152 -9.17 5.68 -9.98
C GLY A 152 -10.19 5.11 -10.96
N ASP A 153 -10.97 4.11 -10.53
CA ASP A 153 -11.98 3.48 -11.37
C ASP A 153 -13.04 4.53 -11.73
N SER A 154 -13.05 4.98 -12.99
CA SER A 154 -14.00 5.99 -13.48
C SER A 154 -15.45 5.52 -13.35
N LYS A 155 -15.70 4.19 -13.30
CA LYS A 155 -17.02 3.62 -13.03
C LYS A 155 -17.45 3.83 -11.57
N ALA A 156 -16.49 3.94 -10.64
CA ALA A 156 -16.78 4.25 -9.24
C ALA A 156 -17.28 5.69 -9.07
N LEU A 157 -16.79 6.64 -9.89
CA LEU A 157 -17.28 8.02 -9.91
C LEU A 157 -18.74 8.09 -10.40
N THR A 158 -19.06 7.44 -11.52
CA THR A 158 -20.44 7.39 -12.04
C THR A 158 -21.40 6.75 -11.03
N THR A 159 -20.94 5.70 -10.36
CA THR A 159 -21.72 5.01 -9.32
C THR A 159 -21.94 5.90 -8.09
N SER A 160 -20.92 6.62 -7.64
CA SER A 160 -21.05 7.58 -6.52
C SER A 160 -22.03 8.71 -6.85
N LEU A 161 -21.98 9.25 -8.07
CA LEU A 161 -22.93 10.27 -8.55
C LEU A 161 -24.37 9.75 -8.58
N LEU A 162 -24.60 8.49 -8.97
CA LEU A 162 -25.93 7.86 -8.94
C LEU A 162 -26.49 7.78 -7.52
N PHE A 163 -25.67 7.36 -6.54
CA PHE A 163 -26.09 7.33 -5.14
C PHE A 163 -26.37 8.73 -4.57
N GLY A 164 -25.56 9.72 -4.95
CA GLY A 164 -25.79 11.12 -4.60
C GLY A 164 -27.10 11.67 -5.17
N ALA A 165 -27.38 11.39 -6.45
CA ALA A 165 -28.64 11.78 -7.10
C ALA A 165 -29.85 11.07 -6.48
N ALA A 166 -29.72 9.78 -6.13
CA ALA A 166 -30.77 9.03 -5.44
C ALA A 166 -31.06 9.62 -4.03
N ALA A 167 -30.02 9.97 -3.27
CA ALA A 167 -30.18 10.62 -1.97
C ALA A 167 -30.91 11.97 -2.10
N ALA A 168 -30.56 12.78 -3.10
CA ALA A 168 -31.23 14.05 -3.39
C ALA A 168 -32.71 13.85 -3.79
N ALA A 169 -33.02 12.82 -4.58
CA ALA A 169 -34.39 12.49 -4.98
C ALA A 169 -35.24 12.05 -3.77
N VAL A 170 -34.69 11.22 -2.88
CA VAL A 170 -35.38 10.80 -1.64
C VAL A 170 -35.62 12.00 -0.72
N ALA A 171 -34.63 12.90 -0.59
CA ALA A 171 -34.78 14.13 0.18
C ALA A 171 -35.86 15.07 -0.40
N LEU A 172 -35.89 15.22 -1.73
CA LEU A 172 -36.89 16.04 -2.41
C LEU A 172 -38.30 15.44 -2.27
N ALA A 173 -38.44 14.12 -2.40
CA ALA A 173 -39.71 13.43 -2.20
C ALA A 173 -40.20 13.56 -0.76
N ALA A 174 -39.32 13.39 0.24
CA ALA A 174 -39.66 13.58 1.64
C ALA A 174 -40.09 15.02 1.95
N TRP A 175 -39.42 16.01 1.35
CA TRP A 175 -39.79 17.43 1.46
C TRP A 175 -41.16 17.73 0.84
N LEU A 176 -41.44 17.20 -0.36
CA LEU A 176 -42.73 17.33 -1.04
C LEU A 176 -43.86 16.64 -0.27
N LEU A 177 -43.66 15.39 0.19
CA LEU A 177 -44.65 14.69 1.00
C LEU A 177 -44.88 15.40 2.34
N GLY A 178 -43.83 15.94 2.98
CA GLY A 178 -43.94 16.74 4.20
C GLY A 178 -44.68 18.07 4.02
N LYS A 179 -44.90 18.52 2.78
CA LYS A 179 -45.76 19.66 2.48
C LYS A 179 -47.26 19.30 2.57
N PHE A 180 -47.62 18.03 2.37
CA PHE A 180 -49.01 17.55 2.33
C PHE A 180 -49.41 16.62 3.50
N LEU A 181 -48.43 16.02 4.17
CA LEU A 181 -48.60 15.09 5.29
C LEU A 181 -47.84 15.59 6.53
N ARG A 182 -48.15 15.01 7.70
CA ARG A 182 -47.53 15.39 8.98
C ARG A 182 -46.00 15.19 8.91
N LYS A 183 -45.25 16.29 9.02
CA LYS A 183 -43.81 16.40 8.69
C LYS A 183 -42.89 15.44 9.44
N TRP A 184 -43.09 15.30 10.75
CA TRP A 184 -42.15 14.61 11.63
C TRP A 184 -41.93 13.10 11.32
N PRO A 185 -42.96 12.26 11.13
CA PRO A 185 -42.76 10.85 10.79
C PRO A 185 -42.06 10.63 9.43
N ILE A 186 -42.26 11.51 8.46
CA ILE A 186 -41.65 11.40 7.11
C ILE A 186 -40.14 11.60 7.19
N TYR A 187 -39.69 12.63 7.91
CA TYR A 187 -38.25 12.88 8.06
C TYR A 187 -37.57 11.79 8.91
N VAL A 188 -38.23 11.26 9.95
CA VAL A 188 -37.69 10.16 10.76
C VAL A 188 -37.49 8.89 9.92
N LEU A 189 -38.39 8.57 9.00
CA LEU A 189 -38.26 7.42 8.09
C LEU A 189 -37.26 7.65 6.95
N ALA A 190 -37.21 8.85 6.38
CA ALA A 190 -36.34 9.16 5.24
C ALA A 190 -34.85 9.31 5.63
N THR A 191 -34.57 9.79 6.84
CA THR A 191 -33.19 10.06 7.31
C THR A 191 -32.28 8.82 7.24
N PRO A 192 -32.63 7.64 7.80
CA PRO A 192 -31.76 6.47 7.71
C PRO A 192 -31.53 6.00 6.26
N ALA A 193 -32.54 6.11 5.40
CA ALA A 193 -32.39 5.77 3.97
C ALA A 193 -31.40 6.71 3.25
N ILE A 194 -31.47 8.02 3.54
CA ILE A 194 -30.54 9.01 3.00
C ILE A 194 -29.11 8.76 3.51
N LEU A 195 -28.94 8.46 4.81
CA LEU A 195 -27.63 8.16 5.38
C LEU A 195 -26.98 6.92 4.75
N VAL A 196 -27.76 5.87 4.45
CA VAL A 196 -27.26 4.68 3.74
C VAL A 196 -26.81 5.03 2.32
N LEU A 197 -27.58 5.84 1.58
CA LEU A 197 -27.21 6.26 0.23
C LEU A 197 -25.96 7.14 0.21
N ILE A 198 -25.83 8.07 1.17
CA ILE A 198 -24.63 8.89 1.35
C ILE A 198 -23.43 8.01 1.71
N TRP A 199 -23.60 7.03 2.61
CA TRP A 199 -22.56 6.08 2.97
C TRP A 199 -22.07 5.29 1.77
N PHE A 200 -22.97 4.75 0.94
CA PHE A 200 -22.57 4.06 -0.29
C PHE A 200 -21.85 5.02 -1.25
N GLY A 201 -22.35 6.24 -1.44
CA GLY A 201 -21.68 7.27 -2.23
C GLY A 201 -20.25 7.53 -1.75
N TYR A 202 -20.04 7.62 -0.44
CA TYR A 202 -18.73 7.79 0.19
C TYR A 202 -17.81 6.58 -0.04
N VAL A 203 -18.30 5.35 0.14
CA VAL A 203 -17.53 4.11 -0.10
C VAL A 203 -17.03 4.01 -1.55
N TYR A 204 -17.86 4.41 -2.52
CA TYR A 204 -17.44 4.43 -3.92
C TYR A 204 -16.49 5.61 -4.23
N MET A 205 -16.63 6.74 -3.54
CA MET A 205 -15.71 7.87 -3.67
C MET A 205 -14.30 7.53 -3.14
N ASP A 206 -14.19 6.79 -2.03
CA ASP A 206 -12.91 6.29 -1.49
C ASP A 206 -12.16 5.37 -2.48
N ARG A 207 -12.89 4.69 -3.39
CA ARG A 207 -12.26 3.90 -4.46
C ARG A 207 -11.73 4.75 -5.60
N TYR A 208 -12.31 5.94 -5.81
CA TYR A 208 -11.93 6.85 -6.89
C TYR A 208 -10.73 7.73 -6.51
N LEU A 209 -10.65 8.18 -5.26
CA LEU A 209 -9.58 9.09 -4.84
C LEU A 209 -8.22 8.36 -4.89
N PRO A 210 -7.23 8.87 -5.67
CA PRO A 210 -5.85 8.43 -5.54
C PRO A 210 -5.40 8.77 -4.12
N THR A 211 -5.03 7.75 -3.34
CA THR A 211 -4.52 7.95 -1.99
C THR A 211 -3.16 8.64 -2.09
N LEU A 212 -3.12 9.91 -1.72
CA LEU A 212 -1.94 10.75 -1.62
C LEU A 212 -0.96 10.24 -0.55
#